data_AF-A0A445G9V2-F1
#
_entry.id   AF-A0A445G9V2-F1
#
_cell.length_a   1.000
_cell.length_b   1.000
_cell.length_c   1.000
_cell.angle_alpha   90.00
_cell.angle_beta   90.00
_cell.angle_gamma   90.00
#
_symmetry.space_group_name_H-M   'P 1'
#
loop_
_entity.id
_entity.type
_entity.pdbx_description
1 polymer ?
#
loop_
_entity_poly.entity_id
_entity_poly.type
_entity_poly.pdbx_seq_one_letter_code
_entity_poly.pdbx_strand_id
1 'polypeptide(L)'
;MESLPTTKRGGARSKPVQTSKSSLVMAFFSCVAWLYVAGRLWQDAENRNLLASLLKKNSAQRPKVLTVEDKLMVLGCRDLERRIVEAEMELSLAKSQGYLKGQGQKSSSSDPRFLAVIGVYTGFGSKLKRNIFRGSWMPRGDALKKLEERGVVIRFVIGRSANRGDSLDRNIDEENRTTKDFLILEGHEEAQEELPKKVKTFFSTAVQNWDADFYVKVDDGIDIDLEGLIELLDRRRGQDGAYVGCMKSGEVISEEGKPWYEPDWWKFGDEKS
;
A
#
# COMPACT_ATOMS: atom_id res chain seq x y z
N MET A 1 103.60 22.64 72.21
CA MET A 1 103.96 24.06 72.35
C MET A 1 104.16 24.59 70.95
N GLU A 2 103.38 25.61 70.57
CA GLU A 2 103.63 26.60 69.51
C GLU A 2 103.81 26.08 68.06
N SER A 3 103.37 26.71 66.99
CA SER A 3 102.38 27.74 66.62
C SER A 3 102.36 27.68 65.08
N LEU A 4 101.20 27.90 64.44
CA LEU A 4 101.07 27.85 62.97
C LEU A 4 101.92 28.93 62.28
N PRO A 5 102.22 28.74 60.99
CA PRO A 5 101.52 29.61 60.03
C PRO A 5 100.92 28.88 58.82
N THR A 6 99.81 29.46 58.39
CA THR A 6 98.95 29.20 57.24
C THR A 6 99.59 29.60 55.92
N THR A 7 99.38 28.80 54.86
CA THR A 7 99.67 29.22 53.47
C THR A 7 98.49 28.96 52.53
N LYS A 8 97.82 30.07 52.20
CA LYS A 8 97.05 30.46 51.00
C LYS A 8 96.74 29.40 49.93
N ARG A 9 95.44 29.11 49.72
CA ARG A 9 94.89 28.66 48.41
C ARG A 9 94.27 29.86 47.69
N GLY A 10 94.76 30.12 46.49
CA GLY A 10 94.38 31.27 45.66
C GLY A 10 92.91 31.24 45.26
N GLY A 11 92.24 32.38 45.44
CA GLY A 11 90.90 32.62 44.93
C GLY A 11 90.93 32.69 43.40
N ALA A 12 90.18 31.80 42.76
CA ALA A 12 89.83 31.93 41.35
C ALA A 12 88.89 33.12 41.18
N ARG A 13 89.43 34.20 40.60
CA ARG A 13 88.71 35.42 40.23
C ARG A 13 87.65 35.04 39.18
N SER A 14 86.37 35.14 39.52
CA SER A 14 85.27 35.04 38.55
C SER A 14 85.38 36.20 37.56
N LYS A 15 85.63 35.87 36.29
CA LYS A 15 85.59 36.85 35.20
C LYS A 15 84.13 37.20 34.92
N PRO A 16 83.79 38.48 34.69
CA PRO A 16 82.44 38.83 34.25
C PRO A 16 82.22 38.27 32.85
N VAL A 17 81.15 37.51 32.66
CA VAL A 17 80.74 37.01 31.34
C VAL A 17 80.27 38.21 30.53
N GLN A 18 81.10 38.63 29.58
CA GLN A 18 80.75 39.65 28.60
C GLN A 18 79.73 39.02 27.65
N THR A 19 78.44 39.30 27.86
CA THR A 19 77.38 38.82 26.95
C THR A 19 77.57 39.52 25.61
N SER A 20 78.09 38.79 24.62
CA SER A 20 78.15 39.33 23.26
C SER A 20 76.71 39.55 22.77
N LYS A 21 76.50 40.59 21.94
CA LYS A 21 75.19 40.88 21.35
C LYS A 21 74.56 39.63 20.69
N SER A 22 75.38 38.72 20.16
CA SER A 22 74.95 37.45 19.59
C SER A 22 74.37 36.46 20.61
N SER A 23 74.85 36.44 21.86
CA SER A 23 74.30 35.57 22.92
C SER A 23 72.89 36.00 23.34
N LEU A 24 72.62 37.31 23.37
CA LEU A 24 71.28 37.85 23.65
C LEU A 24 70.30 37.53 22.51
N VAL A 25 70.77 37.63 21.26
CA VAL A 25 69.98 37.27 20.07
C VAL A 25 69.63 35.78 20.06
N MET A 26 70.59 34.89 20.38
CA MET A 26 70.33 33.45 20.47
C MET A 26 69.36 33.09 21.61
N ALA A 27 69.48 33.74 22.77
CA ALA A 27 68.55 33.55 23.88
C ALA A 27 67.13 34.01 23.51
N PHE A 28 67.00 35.12 22.78
CA PHE A 28 65.72 35.61 22.26
C PHE A 28 65.09 34.58 21.30
N PHE A 29 65.83 34.08 20.32
CA PHE A 29 65.33 33.05 19.40
C PHE A 29 64.95 31.75 20.13
N SER A 30 65.72 31.33 21.15
CA SER A 30 65.37 30.18 21.98
C SER A 30 64.05 30.39 22.74
N CYS A 31 63.80 31.60 23.24
CA CYS A 31 62.57 31.93 23.94
C CYS A 31 61.37 31.92 23.00
N VAL A 32 61.52 32.49 21.80
CA VAL A 32 60.48 32.46 20.75
C VAL A 32 60.19 31.03 20.30
N ALA A 33 61.22 30.20 20.12
CA ALA A 33 61.05 28.79 19.78
C ALA A 33 60.30 28.01 20.88
N TRP A 34 60.61 28.29 22.16
CA TRP A 34 59.88 27.72 23.30
C TRP A 34 58.40 28.12 23.31
N LEU A 35 58.10 29.40 23.11
CA LEU A 35 56.72 29.89 23.05
C LEU A 35 55.96 29.28 21.86
N TYR A 36 56.62 29.12 20.71
CA TYR A 36 56.04 28.46 19.55
C TYR A 36 55.70 26.99 19.81
N VAL A 37 56.64 26.22 20.38
CA VAL A 37 56.42 24.81 20.70
C VAL A 37 55.33 24.65 21.76
N ALA A 38 55.33 25.47 22.81
CA ALA A 38 54.29 25.47 23.83
C ALA A 38 52.90 25.80 23.23
N GLY A 39 52.82 26.77 22.33
CA GLY A 39 51.59 27.11 21.62
C GLY A 39 51.09 25.98 20.71
N ARG A 40 51.99 25.28 20.01
CA ARG A 40 51.63 24.12 19.16
C ARG A 40 51.13 22.94 20.00
N LEU A 41 51.75 22.69 21.15
CA LEU A 41 51.31 21.65 22.09
C LEU A 41 49.94 21.97 22.70
N TRP A 42 49.69 23.24 23.03
CA TRP A 42 48.39 23.69 23.52
C TRP A 42 47.27 23.49 22.49
N GLN A 43 47.51 23.89 21.24
CA GLN A 43 46.55 23.67 20.15
C GLN A 43 46.28 22.19 19.87
N ASP A 44 47.30 21.32 19.96
CA ASP A 44 47.11 19.88 19.79
C ASP A 44 46.23 19.29 20.91
N ALA A 45 46.39 19.77 22.15
CA ALA A 45 45.54 19.35 23.26
C ALA A 45 44.07 19.76 23.07
N GLU A 46 43.80 20.98 22.60
CA GLU A 46 42.44 21.43 22.28
C GLU A 46 41.82 20.61 21.14
N ASN A 47 42.59 20.33 20.08
CA ASN A 47 42.14 19.50 18.97
C ASN A 47 41.80 18.06 19.41
N ARG A 48 42.61 17.47 20.29
CA ARG A 48 42.32 16.13 20.86
C ARG A 48 41.04 16.13 21.69
N ASN A 49 40.80 17.17 22.50
CA ASN A 49 39.57 17.30 23.26
C ASN A 49 38.34 17.47 22.35
N LEU A 50 38.47 18.27 21.29
CA LEU A 50 37.41 18.45 20.31
C LEU A 50 37.10 17.14 19.57
N LEU A 51 38.12 16.43 19.09
CA LEU A 51 37.98 15.12 18.45
C LEU A 51 37.34 14.09 19.40
N ALA A 52 37.78 14.03 20.66
CA ALA A 52 37.18 13.16 21.67
C ALA A 52 35.69 13.48 21.91
N SER A 53 35.33 14.77 21.92
CA SER A 53 33.94 15.20 22.05
C SER A 53 33.08 14.80 20.84
N LEU A 54 33.61 14.93 19.62
CA LEU A 54 32.94 14.52 18.38
C LEU A 54 32.78 13.00 18.30
N LEU A 55 33.79 12.26 18.75
CA LEU A 55 33.75 10.79 18.79
C LEU A 55 32.70 10.31 19.79
N LYS A 56 32.62 10.94 20.96
CA LYS A 56 31.56 10.66 21.95
C LYS A 56 30.16 10.95 21.41
N LYS A 57 29.96 12.10 20.75
CA LYS A 57 28.68 12.44 20.10
C LYS A 57 28.30 11.43 19.01
N ASN A 58 29.23 11.05 18.14
CA ASN A 58 28.99 10.04 17.10
C ASN A 58 28.75 8.64 17.67
N SER A 59 29.43 8.24 18.75
CA SER A 59 29.20 6.94 19.39
C SER A 59 27.79 6.81 19.98
N ALA A 60 27.21 7.92 20.45
CA ALA A 60 25.82 7.97 20.93
C ALA A 60 24.79 7.99 19.78
N GLN A 61 25.21 8.37 18.57
CA GLN A 61 24.39 8.47 17.36
C GLN A 61 24.68 7.36 16.34
N ARG A 62 25.28 6.23 16.74
CA ARG A 62 25.31 5.06 15.84
C ARG A 62 23.86 4.71 15.46
N PRO A 63 23.52 4.56 14.16
CA PRO A 63 22.23 3.97 13.81
C PRO A 63 22.21 2.59 14.46
N LYS A 64 21.27 2.38 15.39
CA LYS A 64 20.96 1.03 15.86
C LYS A 64 20.72 0.20 14.61
N VAL A 65 21.49 -0.87 14.42
CA VAL A 65 21.21 -1.86 13.38
C VAL A 65 19.84 -2.41 13.72
N LEU A 66 18.80 -1.85 13.10
CA LEU A 66 17.43 -2.33 13.23
C LEU A 66 17.46 -3.77 12.76
N THR A 67 17.14 -4.68 13.68
CA THR A 67 17.06 -6.10 13.34
C THR A 67 15.96 -6.30 12.29
N VAL A 68 16.03 -7.38 11.51
CA VAL A 68 14.98 -7.71 10.53
C VAL A 68 13.61 -7.76 11.22
N GLU A 69 13.57 -8.28 12.46
CA GLU A 69 12.40 -8.28 13.33
C GLU A 69 11.85 -6.87 13.62
N ASP A 70 12.70 -5.90 13.94
CA ASP A 70 12.29 -4.51 14.19
C ASP A 70 11.72 -3.88 12.91
N LYS A 71 12.31 -4.18 11.74
CA LYS A 71 11.78 -3.71 10.46
C LYS A 71 10.43 -4.35 10.12
N LEU A 72 10.27 -5.66 10.35
CA LEU A 72 9.01 -6.38 10.11
C LEU A 72 7.88 -5.90 11.04
N MET A 73 8.21 -5.56 12.29
CA MET A 73 7.27 -4.91 13.22
C MET A 73 6.89 -3.51 12.75
N VAL A 74 7.85 -2.67 12.33
CA VAL A 74 7.59 -1.31 11.83
C VAL A 74 6.79 -1.31 10.53
N LEU A 75 6.99 -2.31 9.67
CA LEU A 75 6.26 -2.47 8.40
C LEU A 75 4.89 -3.15 8.56
N GLY A 76 4.49 -3.54 9.78
CA GLY A 76 3.21 -4.20 10.03
C GLY A 76 3.10 -5.61 9.42
N CYS A 77 4.21 -6.22 9.01
CA CYS A 77 4.21 -7.52 8.34
C CYS A 77 3.72 -8.65 9.26
N ARG A 78 3.91 -8.52 10.58
CA ARG A 78 3.44 -9.52 11.55
C ARG A 78 1.92 -9.57 11.68
N ASP A 79 1.27 -8.41 11.57
CA ASP A 79 -0.20 -8.34 11.52
C ASP A 79 -0.72 -8.86 10.18
N LEU A 80 0.02 -8.63 9.09
CA LEU A 80 -0.31 -9.20 7.78
C LEU A 80 -0.24 -10.74 7.81
N GLU A 81 0.82 -11.31 8.37
CA GLU A 81 1.00 -12.76 8.52
C GLU A 81 -0.13 -13.38 9.35
N ARG A 82 -0.49 -12.75 10.48
CA ARG A 82 -1.65 -13.19 11.27
C ARG A 82 -2.94 -13.17 10.47
N ARG A 83 -3.19 -12.09 9.72
CA ARG A 83 -4.40 -11.96 8.88
C ARG A 83 -4.43 -12.97 7.73
N ILE A 84 -3.27 -13.33 7.17
CA ILE A 84 -3.16 -14.39 6.15
C ILE A 84 -3.54 -15.73 6.76
N VAL A 85 -2.96 -16.09 7.92
CA VAL A 85 -3.29 -17.35 8.61
C VAL A 85 -4.76 -17.41 9.02
N GLU A 86 -5.31 -16.31 9.53
CA GLU A 86 -6.75 -16.20 9.85
C GLU A 86 -7.60 -16.40 8.59
N ALA A 87 -7.26 -15.73 7.49
CA ALA A 87 -7.98 -15.87 6.22
C ALA A 87 -7.85 -17.29 5.63
N GLU A 88 -6.70 -17.95 5.76
CA GLU A 88 -6.50 -19.34 5.33
C GLU A 88 -7.31 -20.33 6.18
N MET A 89 -7.41 -20.08 7.48
CA MET A 89 -8.25 -20.85 8.39
C MET A 89 -9.74 -20.65 8.06
N GLU A 90 -10.18 -19.41 7.85
CA GLU A 90 -11.54 -19.08 7.39
C GLU A 90 -11.85 -19.73 6.03
N LEU A 91 -10.90 -19.70 5.10
CA LEU A 91 -11.05 -20.33 3.78
C LEU A 91 -11.11 -21.86 3.87
N SER A 92 -10.33 -22.47 4.77
CA SER A 92 -10.36 -23.91 5.05
C SER A 92 -11.66 -24.33 5.73
N LEU A 93 -12.15 -23.51 6.66
CA LEU A 93 -13.44 -23.69 7.32
C LEU A 93 -14.60 -23.50 6.33
N ALA A 94 -14.55 -22.49 5.47
CA ALA A 94 -15.52 -22.29 4.40
C ALA A 94 -15.51 -23.48 3.42
N LYS A 95 -14.33 -23.98 3.02
CA LYS A 95 -14.21 -25.19 2.19
C LYS A 95 -14.85 -26.42 2.84
N SER A 96 -14.60 -26.65 4.14
CA SER A 96 -15.14 -27.80 4.87
C SER A 96 -16.64 -27.70 5.17
N GLN A 97 -17.14 -26.48 5.39
CA GLN A 97 -18.58 -26.18 5.50
C GLN A 97 -19.32 -26.25 4.16
N GLY A 98 -18.60 -26.43 3.06
CA GLY A 98 -19.20 -26.58 1.75
C GLY A 98 -19.49 -25.25 1.06
N TYR A 99 -18.60 -24.26 1.15
CA TYR A 99 -18.63 -23.11 0.24
C TYR A 99 -18.39 -23.53 -1.23
N LEU A 100 -17.92 -24.77 -1.45
CA LEU A 100 -17.91 -25.47 -2.75
C LEU A 100 -19.04 -26.53 -2.88
N LYS A 101 -20.07 -26.48 -2.02
CA LYS A 101 -21.24 -27.38 -2.06
C LYS A 101 -22.19 -26.92 -3.16
N GLY A 102 -21.72 -27.06 -4.39
CA GLY A 102 -22.46 -26.76 -5.61
C GLY A 102 -21.77 -27.30 -6.85
N GLN A 103 -20.43 -27.35 -6.89
CA GLN A 103 -19.69 -27.79 -8.08
C GLN A 103 -19.27 -29.26 -8.05
N GLY A 104 -19.20 -29.92 -6.88
CA GLY A 104 -18.79 -31.33 -6.79
C GLY A 104 -19.92 -32.36 -6.83
N GLN A 105 -21.19 -31.97 -6.60
CA GLN A 105 -22.32 -32.90 -6.46
C GLN A 105 -23.68 -32.26 -6.85
N LYS A 106 -23.73 -31.54 -7.96
CA LYS A 106 -24.99 -31.31 -8.70
C LYS A 106 -24.98 -32.07 -10.03
N SER A 107 -24.65 -33.36 -9.98
CA SER A 107 -24.92 -34.28 -11.09
C SER A 107 -26.36 -34.81 -11.07
N SER A 108 -27.30 -34.12 -10.39
CA SER A 108 -28.68 -34.58 -10.23
C SER A 108 -29.75 -33.50 -9.99
N SER A 109 -29.49 -32.22 -10.26
CA SER A 109 -30.58 -31.24 -10.43
C SER A 109 -30.56 -30.74 -11.87
N SER A 110 -31.60 -31.11 -12.60
CA SER A 110 -31.91 -30.78 -13.99
C SER A 110 -32.12 -29.28 -14.28
N ASP A 111 -31.52 -28.38 -13.50
CA ASP A 111 -31.61 -26.96 -13.76
C ASP A 111 -30.50 -26.58 -14.75
N PRO A 112 -30.86 -26.03 -15.92
CA PRO A 112 -29.89 -25.65 -16.93
C PRO A 112 -28.96 -24.55 -16.39
N ARG A 113 -27.65 -24.79 -16.49
CA ARG A 113 -26.62 -23.80 -16.20
C ARG A 113 -26.82 -22.56 -17.07
N PHE A 114 -26.84 -21.38 -16.46
CA PHE A 114 -27.01 -20.12 -17.18
C PHE A 114 -25.77 -19.84 -18.05
N LEU A 115 -25.98 -19.20 -19.21
CA LEU A 115 -24.89 -18.66 -20.01
C LEU A 115 -24.20 -17.53 -19.25
N ALA A 116 -24.96 -16.55 -18.77
CA ALA A 116 -24.38 -15.35 -18.16
C ALA A 116 -25.27 -14.69 -17.11
N VAL A 117 -24.64 -14.11 -16.10
CA VAL A 117 -25.23 -13.15 -15.16
C VAL A 117 -24.61 -11.79 -15.41
N ILE A 118 -25.42 -10.82 -15.84
CA ILE A 118 -25.01 -9.45 -16.15
C ILE A 118 -25.51 -8.53 -15.03
N GLY A 119 -24.56 -7.98 -14.28
CA GLY A 119 -24.82 -6.99 -13.25
C GLY A 119 -24.56 -5.59 -13.77
N VAL A 120 -25.62 -4.80 -13.93
CA VAL A 120 -25.55 -3.39 -14.32
C VAL A 120 -25.52 -2.53 -13.07
N TYR A 121 -24.41 -1.88 -12.80
CA TYR A 121 -24.27 -1.05 -11.62
C TYR A 121 -25.24 0.12 -11.70
N THR A 122 -25.74 0.52 -10.54
CA THR A 122 -26.57 1.71 -10.39
C THR A 122 -26.40 2.25 -8.97
N GLY A 123 -26.64 3.55 -8.79
CA GLY A 123 -26.78 4.18 -7.48
C GLY A 123 -28.18 4.78 -7.28
N PHE A 124 -28.41 5.40 -6.12
CA PHE A 124 -29.69 6.03 -5.78
C PHE A 124 -30.08 7.16 -6.75
N GLY A 125 -29.10 7.95 -7.21
CA GLY A 125 -29.32 9.04 -8.17
C GLY A 125 -29.56 8.60 -9.61
N SER A 126 -29.32 7.32 -9.94
CA SER A 126 -29.29 6.83 -11.33
C SER A 126 -30.68 6.40 -11.86
N LYS A 127 -31.78 6.82 -11.24
CA LYS A 127 -33.15 6.42 -11.66
C LYS A 127 -33.45 6.75 -13.13
N LEU A 128 -33.03 7.92 -13.59
CA LEU A 128 -33.22 8.30 -15.00
C LEU A 128 -32.42 7.40 -15.94
N LYS A 129 -31.16 7.08 -15.61
CA LYS A 129 -30.31 6.17 -16.39
C LYS A 129 -30.92 4.77 -16.48
N ARG A 130 -31.42 4.22 -15.36
CA ARG A 130 -32.13 2.93 -15.37
C ARG A 130 -33.33 2.94 -16.32
N ASN A 131 -34.09 4.03 -16.34
CA ASN A 131 -35.23 4.17 -17.25
C ASN A 131 -34.79 4.28 -18.71
N ILE A 132 -33.66 4.92 -19.01
CA ILE A 132 -33.07 4.99 -20.35
C ILE A 132 -32.61 3.59 -20.81
N PHE A 133 -31.93 2.83 -19.95
CA PHE A 133 -31.46 1.47 -20.28
C PHE A 133 -32.63 0.54 -20.57
N ARG A 134 -33.62 0.54 -19.68
CA ARG A 134 -34.91 -0.11 -19.88
C ARG A 134 -35.58 0.33 -21.20
N GLY A 135 -35.44 1.61 -21.56
CA GLY A 135 -35.94 2.25 -22.78
C GLY A 135 -35.22 1.87 -24.06
N SER A 136 -34.05 1.25 -23.94
CA SER A 136 -33.15 0.99 -25.06
C SER A 136 -32.80 -0.50 -25.13
N TRP A 137 -31.69 -0.90 -24.50
CA TRP A 137 -31.08 -2.21 -24.70
C TRP A 137 -31.46 -3.24 -23.62
N MET A 138 -31.91 -2.80 -22.44
CA MET A 138 -32.24 -3.72 -21.35
C MET A 138 -33.71 -4.16 -21.43
N PRO A 139 -33.99 -5.47 -21.59
CA PRO A 139 -35.35 -5.97 -21.70
C PRO A 139 -36.13 -5.82 -20.39
N ARG A 140 -37.45 -5.77 -20.49
CA ARG A 140 -38.38 -5.58 -19.36
C ARG A 140 -39.51 -6.59 -19.40
N GLY A 141 -40.09 -6.85 -18.22
CA GLY A 141 -41.31 -7.66 -18.10
C GLY A 141 -41.13 -9.03 -18.74
N ASP A 142 -42.00 -9.37 -19.70
CA ASP A 142 -41.96 -10.69 -20.34
C ASP A 142 -40.75 -10.87 -21.27
N ALA A 143 -40.18 -9.80 -21.82
CA ALA A 143 -38.93 -9.90 -22.59
C ALA A 143 -37.74 -10.28 -21.69
N LEU A 144 -37.72 -9.76 -20.45
CA LEU A 144 -36.69 -10.13 -19.48
C LEU A 144 -36.82 -11.59 -19.05
N LYS A 145 -38.04 -12.08 -18.82
CA LYS A 145 -38.29 -13.50 -18.51
C LYS A 145 -37.84 -14.42 -19.65
N LYS A 146 -38.17 -14.07 -20.90
CA LYS A 146 -37.71 -14.84 -22.08
C LYS A 146 -36.19 -14.87 -22.20
N LEU A 147 -35.51 -13.80 -21.80
CA LEU A 147 -34.05 -13.77 -21.76
C LEU A 147 -33.49 -14.70 -20.67
N GLU A 148 -34.13 -14.74 -19.50
CA GLU A 148 -33.76 -15.65 -18.41
C GLU A 148 -33.98 -17.12 -18.79
N GLU A 149 -35.06 -17.41 -19.52
CA GLU A 149 -35.33 -18.74 -20.10
C GLU A 149 -34.26 -19.14 -21.13
N ARG A 150 -33.67 -18.17 -21.86
CA ARG A 150 -32.49 -18.37 -22.73
C ARG A 150 -31.18 -18.56 -21.93
N GLY A 151 -31.23 -18.49 -20.60
CA GLY A 151 -30.07 -18.67 -19.74
C GLY A 151 -29.27 -17.39 -19.50
N VAL A 152 -29.85 -16.20 -19.67
CA VAL A 152 -29.15 -14.93 -19.38
C VAL A 152 -29.92 -14.11 -18.36
N VAL A 153 -29.28 -13.81 -17.23
CA VAL A 153 -29.85 -13.01 -16.14
C VAL A 153 -29.27 -11.60 -16.22
N ILE A 154 -30.13 -10.57 -16.25
CA ILE A 154 -29.68 -9.17 -16.19
C ILE A 154 -30.33 -8.49 -15.00
N ARG A 155 -29.53 -7.87 -14.14
CA ARG A 155 -30.03 -7.15 -12.96
C ARG A 155 -29.32 -5.82 -12.75
N PHE A 156 -30.07 -4.81 -12.30
CA PHE A 156 -29.49 -3.61 -11.72
C PHE A 156 -28.92 -3.92 -10.33
N VAL A 157 -27.63 -3.69 -10.13
CA VAL A 157 -26.91 -4.00 -8.91
C VAL A 157 -26.79 -2.75 -8.05
N ILE A 158 -27.36 -2.82 -6.85
CA ILE A 158 -27.36 -1.73 -5.89
C ILE A 158 -27.25 -2.29 -4.47
N GLY A 159 -26.49 -1.65 -3.62
CA GLY A 159 -26.50 -1.85 -2.18
C GLY A 159 -27.58 -1.03 -1.51
N ARG A 160 -27.36 -0.76 -0.23
CA ARG A 160 -28.29 -0.09 0.66
C ARG A 160 -27.68 1.23 1.17
N SER A 161 -28.52 2.13 1.66
CA SER A 161 -28.06 3.38 2.22
C SER A 161 -27.38 3.13 3.59
N ALA A 162 -26.60 4.11 4.05
CA ALA A 162 -26.00 4.09 5.38
C ALA A 162 -27.09 3.97 6.48
N ASN A 163 -28.21 4.65 6.27
CA ASN A 163 -29.36 4.63 7.17
C ASN A 163 -30.42 3.67 6.65
N ARG A 164 -30.28 2.39 6.99
CA ARG A 164 -31.18 1.33 6.51
C ARG A 164 -32.65 1.66 6.66
N GLY A 165 -33.39 1.53 5.56
CA GLY A 165 -34.83 1.78 5.51
C GLY A 165 -35.22 3.27 5.45
N ASP A 166 -34.28 4.15 5.11
CA ASP A 166 -34.54 5.54 4.77
C ASP A 166 -35.32 5.68 3.45
N SER A 167 -35.51 6.93 2.99
CA SER A 167 -36.23 7.21 1.74
C SER A 167 -35.50 6.66 0.51
N LEU A 168 -34.16 6.62 0.52
CA LEU A 168 -33.37 6.09 -0.59
C LEU A 168 -33.63 4.60 -0.76
N ASP A 169 -33.55 3.83 0.33
CA ASP A 169 -33.85 2.40 0.33
C ASP A 169 -35.32 2.13 -0.08
N ARG A 170 -36.27 2.87 0.48
CA ARG A 170 -37.71 2.71 0.17
C ARG A 170 -38.01 2.95 -1.31
N ASN A 171 -37.37 3.96 -1.91
CA ASN A 171 -37.55 4.26 -3.33
C ASN A 171 -37.06 3.11 -4.22
N ILE A 172 -35.95 2.47 -3.84
CA ILE A 172 -35.43 1.30 -4.55
C ILE A 172 -36.33 0.09 -4.35
N ASP A 173 -36.80 -0.16 -3.12
CA ASP A 173 -37.72 -1.27 -2.83
C ASP A 173 -39.04 -1.13 -3.60
N GLU A 174 -39.58 0.09 -3.67
CA GLU A 174 -40.79 0.38 -4.44
C GLU A 174 -40.57 0.15 -5.95
N GLU A 175 -39.46 0.68 -6.50
CA GLU A 175 -39.12 0.46 -7.90
C GLU A 175 -38.94 -1.03 -8.21
N ASN A 176 -38.26 -1.77 -7.33
CA ASN A 176 -38.02 -3.20 -7.48
C ASN A 176 -39.32 -4.02 -7.39
N ARG A 177 -40.29 -3.64 -6.55
CA ARG A 177 -41.60 -4.32 -6.50
C ARG A 177 -42.33 -4.28 -7.85
N THR A 178 -42.20 -3.17 -8.57
CA THR A 178 -42.84 -3.00 -9.89
C THR A 178 -42.03 -3.66 -11.00
N THR A 179 -40.71 -3.43 -11.03
CA THR A 179 -39.86 -3.79 -12.18
C THR A 179 -39.25 -5.18 -12.07
N LYS A 180 -38.98 -5.64 -10.83
CA LYS A 180 -38.37 -6.94 -10.50
C LYS A 180 -37.05 -7.21 -11.23
N ASP A 181 -36.29 -6.14 -11.51
CA ASP A 181 -35.04 -6.20 -12.27
C ASP A 181 -33.81 -5.81 -11.44
N PHE A 182 -33.92 -5.75 -10.11
CA PHE A 182 -32.79 -5.45 -9.22
C PHE A 182 -32.16 -6.71 -8.59
N LEU A 183 -30.86 -6.60 -8.34
CA LEU A 183 -30.12 -7.39 -7.37
C LEU A 183 -29.68 -6.44 -6.25
N ILE A 184 -30.38 -6.51 -5.12
CA ILE A 184 -30.11 -5.68 -3.95
C ILE A 184 -29.09 -6.39 -3.06
N LEU A 185 -27.92 -5.77 -2.87
CA LEU A 185 -26.82 -6.29 -2.06
C LEU A 185 -27.00 -5.86 -0.61
N GLU A 186 -27.73 -6.64 0.18
CA GLU A 186 -28.05 -6.30 1.58
C GLU A 186 -26.80 -6.05 2.44
N GLY A 187 -25.71 -6.78 2.20
CA GLY A 187 -24.44 -6.63 2.93
C GLY A 187 -23.55 -5.47 2.46
N HIS A 188 -23.99 -4.66 1.50
CA HIS A 188 -23.20 -3.58 0.91
C HIS A 188 -23.86 -2.22 1.15
N GLU A 189 -23.09 -1.27 1.66
CA GLU A 189 -23.48 0.13 1.76
C GLU A 189 -22.99 0.90 0.53
N GLU A 190 -23.87 1.65 -0.11
CA GLU A 190 -23.53 2.47 -1.29
C GLU A 190 -22.78 3.74 -0.87
N ALA A 191 -21.50 3.79 -1.22
CA ALA A 191 -20.68 4.99 -1.17
C ALA A 191 -19.62 4.95 -2.29
N GLN A 192 -19.06 6.10 -2.65
CA GLN A 192 -18.11 6.20 -3.78
C GLN A 192 -16.82 5.43 -3.50
N GLU A 193 -16.31 5.53 -2.29
CA GLU A 193 -15.15 4.81 -1.76
C GLU A 193 -15.39 3.29 -1.60
N GLU A 194 -16.65 2.86 -1.63
CA GLU A 194 -17.06 1.48 -1.42
C GLU A 194 -17.27 0.69 -2.73
N LEU A 195 -17.04 1.31 -3.90
CA LEU A 195 -17.16 0.65 -5.21
C LEU A 195 -16.34 -0.65 -5.33
N PRO A 196 -15.08 -0.74 -4.85
CA PRO A 196 -14.36 -2.01 -4.86
C PRO A 196 -15.04 -3.10 -4.01
N LYS A 197 -15.65 -2.72 -2.87
CA LYS A 197 -16.41 -3.67 -2.04
C LYS A 197 -17.70 -4.10 -2.74
N LYS A 198 -18.35 -3.21 -3.51
CA LYS A 198 -19.50 -3.54 -4.36
C LYS A 198 -19.17 -4.67 -5.34
N VAL A 199 -17.99 -4.61 -5.97
CA VAL A 199 -17.51 -5.66 -6.90
C VAL A 199 -17.39 -7.00 -6.22
N LYS A 200 -16.71 -7.04 -5.07
CA LYS A 200 -16.56 -8.26 -4.27
C LYS A 200 -17.92 -8.85 -3.90
N THR A 201 -18.82 -8.03 -3.36
CA THR A 201 -20.13 -8.49 -2.90
C THR A 201 -21.00 -8.93 -4.07
N PHE A 202 -21.01 -8.18 -5.18
CA PHE A 202 -21.74 -8.54 -6.40
C PHE A 202 -21.35 -9.94 -6.90
N PHE A 203 -20.06 -10.18 -7.18
CA PHE A 203 -19.65 -11.47 -7.71
C PHE A 203 -19.88 -12.61 -6.72
N SER A 204 -19.64 -12.36 -5.43
CA SER A 204 -19.91 -13.37 -4.38
C SER A 204 -21.39 -13.76 -4.34
N THR A 205 -22.29 -12.79 -4.36
CA THR A 205 -23.73 -13.03 -4.36
C THR A 205 -24.21 -13.64 -5.68
N ALA A 206 -23.67 -13.19 -6.81
CA ALA A 206 -24.06 -13.70 -8.12
C ALA A 206 -23.73 -15.18 -8.27
N VAL A 207 -22.52 -15.60 -7.89
CA VAL A 207 -22.08 -17.00 -7.92
C VAL A 207 -22.88 -17.89 -6.97
N GLN A 208 -23.34 -17.34 -5.84
CA GLN A 208 -24.19 -18.09 -4.89
C GLN A 208 -25.61 -18.28 -5.40
N ASN A 209 -26.15 -17.27 -6.11
CA ASN A 209 -27.55 -17.26 -6.54
C ASN A 209 -27.78 -17.95 -7.89
N TRP A 210 -26.80 -17.88 -8.80
CA TRP A 210 -26.92 -18.39 -10.15
C TRP A 210 -25.68 -19.18 -10.54
N ASP A 211 -25.87 -20.41 -11.00
CA ASP A 211 -24.80 -21.19 -11.62
C ASP A 211 -24.71 -20.80 -13.10
N ALA A 212 -23.71 -19.98 -13.44
CA ALA A 212 -23.49 -19.47 -14.80
C ALA A 212 -22.07 -19.75 -15.32
N ASP A 213 -21.92 -19.76 -16.65
CA ASP A 213 -20.61 -19.81 -17.31
C ASP A 213 -19.86 -18.49 -17.16
N PHE A 214 -20.57 -17.36 -17.26
CA PHE A 214 -19.99 -16.01 -17.22
C PHE A 214 -20.68 -15.10 -16.21
N TYR A 215 -19.90 -14.23 -15.58
CA TYR A 215 -20.39 -13.15 -14.73
C TYR A 215 -19.85 -11.83 -15.26
N VAL A 216 -20.74 -10.91 -15.64
CA VAL A 216 -20.41 -9.68 -16.35
C VAL A 216 -20.75 -8.48 -15.47
N LYS A 217 -19.78 -7.59 -15.27
CA LYS A 217 -19.99 -6.29 -14.62
C LYS A 217 -20.15 -5.22 -15.70
N VAL A 218 -21.19 -4.39 -15.59
CA VAL A 218 -21.48 -3.30 -16.51
C VAL A 218 -21.69 -2.03 -15.69
N ASP A 219 -21.09 -0.91 -16.10
CA ASP A 219 -21.29 0.37 -15.44
C ASP A 219 -22.52 1.12 -15.99
N ASP A 220 -23.06 2.04 -15.19
CA ASP A 220 -24.35 2.70 -15.43
C ASP A 220 -24.37 3.73 -16.58
N GLY A 221 -23.24 3.89 -17.27
CA GLY A 221 -23.05 4.81 -18.40
C GLY A 221 -22.68 4.11 -19.71
N ILE A 222 -22.80 2.79 -19.79
CA ILE A 222 -22.45 1.99 -20.96
C ILE A 222 -23.70 1.31 -21.51
N ASP A 223 -23.99 1.56 -22.79
CA ASP A 223 -25.00 0.82 -23.54
C ASP A 223 -24.38 -0.44 -24.16
N ILE A 224 -25.13 -1.53 -24.16
CA ILE A 224 -24.65 -2.84 -24.61
C ILE A 224 -25.46 -3.31 -25.82
N ASP A 225 -24.76 -3.80 -26.85
CA ASP A 225 -25.34 -4.70 -27.83
C ASP A 225 -25.55 -6.07 -27.21
N LEU A 226 -26.75 -6.30 -26.68
CA LEU A 226 -27.06 -7.48 -25.88
C LEU A 226 -26.94 -8.77 -26.69
N GLU A 227 -27.44 -8.82 -27.93
CA GLU A 227 -27.35 -10.02 -28.75
C GLU A 227 -25.91 -10.29 -29.18
N GLY A 228 -25.15 -9.25 -29.53
CA GLY A 228 -23.72 -9.39 -29.82
C GLY A 228 -22.91 -9.89 -28.62
N LEU A 229 -23.22 -9.42 -27.40
CA LEU A 229 -22.61 -9.93 -26.18
C LEU A 229 -22.95 -11.41 -25.94
N ILE A 230 -24.21 -11.79 -26.09
CA ILE A 230 -24.65 -13.19 -25.92
C ILE A 230 -23.93 -14.10 -26.90
N GLU A 231 -23.86 -13.72 -28.17
CA GLU A 231 -23.14 -14.49 -29.20
C GLU A 231 -21.65 -14.62 -28.87
N LEU A 232 -21.01 -13.56 -28.39
CA LEU A 232 -19.60 -13.58 -27.98
C LEU A 232 -19.37 -14.54 -26.80
N LEU A 233 -20.24 -14.53 -25.81
CA LEU A 233 -20.13 -15.41 -24.64
C LEU A 233 -20.40 -16.87 -25.01
N ASP A 234 -21.40 -17.14 -25.85
CA ASP A 234 -21.74 -18.49 -26.29
C ASP A 234 -20.58 -19.14 -27.05
N ARG A 235 -19.90 -18.38 -27.93
CA ARG A 235 -18.68 -18.83 -28.64
C ARG A 235 -17.49 -19.13 -27.71
N ARG A 236 -17.48 -18.60 -26.49
CA ARG A 236 -16.40 -18.78 -25.51
C ARG A 236 -16.74 -19.83 -24.44
N ARG A 237 -17.90 -20.47 -24.51
CA ARG A 237 -18.26 -21.56 -23.59
C ARG A 237 -17.19 -22.64 -23.57
N GLY A 238 -16.91 -23.16 -22.37
CA GLY A 238 -15.90 -24.19 -22.15
C GLY A 238 -14.46 -23.70 -22.16
N GLN A 239 -14.20 -22.40 -22.33
CA GLN A 239 -12.88 -21.82 -22.07
C GLN A 239 -12.72 -21.55 -20.57
N ASP A 240 -11.84 -22.30 -19.93
CA ASP A 240 -11.52 -22.08 -18.52
C ASP A 240 -10.73 -20.78 -18.33
N GLY A 241 -11.06 -20.01 -17.27
CA GLY A 241 -10.30 -18.84 -16.85
C GLY A 241 -10.43 -17.60 -17.74
N ALA A 242 -11.48 -17.48 -18.55
CA ALA A 242 -11.68 -16.32 -19.40
C ALA A 242 -11.96 -15.04 -18.60
N TYR A 243 -11.09 -14.04 -18.73
CA TYR A 243 -11.33 -12.66 -18.25
C TYR A 243 -11.28 -11.72 -19.45
N VAL A 244 -12.44 -11.16 -19.81
CA VAL A 244 -12.64 -10.42 -21.07
C VAL A 244 -13.03 -8.98 -20.77
N GLY A 245 -12.38 -8.04 -21.43
CA GLY A 245 -12.65 -6.62 -21.32
C GLY A 245 -11.59 -5.79 -22.04
N CYS A 246 -11.78 -4.49 -22.07
CA CYS A 246 -10.76 -3.55 -22.54
C CYS A 246 -9.68 -3.38 -21.47
N MET A 247 -8.69 -4.28 -21.46
CA MET A 247 -7.56 -4.19 -20.53
C MET A 247 -6.65 -3.03 -20.94
N LYS A 248 -6.27 -2.19 -19.97
CA LYS A 248 -5.16 -1.25 -20.14
C LYS A 248 -3.87 -1.98 -19.80
N SER A 249 -2.87 -1.86 -20.67
CA SER A 249 -1.51 -2.35 -20.44
C SER A 249 -0.55 -1.16 -20.33
N GLY A 250 0.60 -1.39 -19.69
CA GLY A 250 1.63 -0.37 -19.45
C GLY A 250 1.75 0.02 -17.99
N GLU A 251 2.51 1.09 -17.75
CA GLU A 251 2.84 1.58 -16.41
C GLU A 251 1.61 2.13 -15.67
N VAL A 252 1.58 1.89 -14.36
CA VAL A 252 0.63 2.52 -13.45
C VAL A 252 1.06 3.95 -13.20
N ILE A 253 0.19 4.92 -13.49
CA ILE A 253 0.51 6.34 -13.32
C ILE A 253 0.40 6.69 -11.83
N SER A 254 1.55 6.83 -11.17
CA SER A 254 1.67 7.14 -9.74
C SER A 254 1.88 8.63 -9.44
N GLU A 255 1.99 9.47 -10.47
CA GLU A 255 2.17 10.92 -10.31
C GLU A 255 0.81 11.64 -10.18
N GLU A 256 0.59 12.27 -9.02
CA GLU A 256 -0.61 13.04 -8.74
C GLU A 256 -0.78 14.21 -9.72
N GLY A 257 -2.01 14.44 -10.19
CA GLY A 257 -2.34 15.49 -11.15
C GLY A 257 -2.16 15.10 -12.63
N LYS A 258 -1.58 13.93 -12.94
CA LYS A 258 -1.62 13.39 -14.31
C LYS A 258 -2.99 12.77 -14.63
N PRO A 259 -3.43 12.78 -15.91
CA PRO A 259 -4.57 11.99 -16.34
C PRO A 259 -4.35 10.52 -16.00
N TRP A 260 -5.39 9.87 -15.45
CA TRP A 260 -5.33 8.46 -15.04
C TRP A 260 -4.38 8.14 -13.89
N TYR A 261 -4.06 9.14 -13.06
CA TYR A 261 -3.42 8.92 -11.76
C TYR A 261 -4.23 7.89 -10.95
N GLU A 262 -3.55 6.84 -10.50
CA GLU A 262 -4.13 5.79 -9.67
C GLU A 262 -3.73 6.05 -8.21
N PRO A 263 -4.63 6.53 -7.33
CA PRO A 263 -4.30 6.82 -5.93
C PRO A 263 -3.82 5.59 -5.15
N ASP A 264 -4.23 4.39 -5.57
CA ASP A 264 -3.82 3.12 -5.00
C ASP A 264 -2.71 2.43 -5.80
N TRP A 265 -1.87 3.19 -6.52
CA TRP A 265 -0.81 2.63 -7.38
C TRP A 265 0.14 1.69 -6.61
N TRP A 266 0.34 1.95 -5.32
CA TRP A 266 1.17 1.15 -4.43
C TRP A 266 0.66 -0.30 -4.24
N LYS A 267 -0.59 -0.60 -4.59
CA LYS A 267 -1.16 -1.95 -4.54
C LYS A 267 -0.73 -2.83 -5.71
N PHE A 268 -0.23 -2.24 -6.79
CA PHE A 268 0.15 -2.97 -8.02
C PHE A 268 1.57 -3.55 -7.96
N GLY A 269 2.29 -3.33 -6.86
CA GLY A 269 3.68 -3.74 -6.67
C GLY A 269 4.67 -2.82 -7.38
N ASP A 270 5.89 -2.76 -6.87
CA ASP A 270 6.98 -2.07 -7.56
C ASP A 270 7.52 -2.99 -8.67
N GLU A 271 8.05 -2.42 -9.78
CA GLU A 271 8.72 -3.15 -10.88
C GLU A 271 9.92 -4.03 -10.45
N LYS A 272 10.22 -4.12 -9.15
CA LYS A 272 11.25 -4.98 -8.58
C LYS A 272 10.61 -6.19 -7.89
N SER A 273 10.10 -7.11 -8.70
CA SER A 273 9.91 -8.52 -8.32
C SER A 273 10.64 -9.40 -9.32
#